data_AF-A0A2P4YMD6-F1
#
_entry.id   AF-A0A2P4YMD6-F1
#
_cell.length_a   1.000
_cell.length_b   1.000
_cell.length_c   1.000
_cell.angle_alpha   90.00
_cell.angle_beta   90.00
_cell.angle_gamma   90.00
#
_symmetry.space_group_name_H-M   'P 1'
#
loop_
_entity.id
_entity.type
_entity.pdbx_description
1 polymer ?
#
loop_
_entity_poly.entity_id
_entity_poly.type
_entity_poly.pdbx_seq_one_letter_code
_entity_poly.pdbx_strand_id
1 'polypeptide(L)' 'MDRGEFPHLTDAQFESVRKMTDIFRGDALRSLAAAMPAEQVERIEVFDTYDRGLIAHVQGLQAPVAD' A
#
# COMPACT_ATOMS: atom_id res chain seq x y z
N MET A 1 9.04 -0.50 -1.73
CA MET A 1 10.05 -0.12 -2.74
C MET A 1 11.23 -1.05 -2.54
N ASP A 2 11.68 -1.69 -3.61
CA ASP A 2 12.78 -2.65 -3.58
C ASP A 2 14.11 -1.97 -3.93
N ARG A 3 15.20 -2.49 -3.37
CA ARG A 3 16.54 -1.94 -3.65
C ARG A 3 16.94 -2.06 -5.12
N GLY A 4 16.37 -3.03 -5.83
CA GLY A 4 16.55 -3.21 -7.28
C GLY A 4 15.99 -2.08 -8.14
N GLU A 5 15.07 -1.25 -7.63
CA GLU A 5 14.55 -0.07 -8.34
C GLU A 5 15.55 1.10 -8.32
N PHE A 6 16.54 1.06 -7.41
CA PHE A 6 17.55 2.11 -7.23
C PHE A 6 18.98 1.55 -7.24
N PRO A 7 19.41 0.89 -8.33
CA PRO A 7 20.72 0.22 -8.41
C PRO A 7 21.90 1.20 -8.34
N HIS A 8 21.66 2.49 -8.60
CA HIS A 8 22.68 3.54 -8.57
C HIS A 8 22.85 4.18 -7.19
N LEU A 9 21.94 3.91 -6.24
CA LEU A 9 22.02 4.50 -4.90
C LEU A 9 22.90 3.65 -3.99
N THR A 10 23.82 4.32 -3.30
CA THR A 10 24.51 3.72 -2.15
C THR A 10 23.50 3.34 -1.07
N ASP A 11 23.86 2.38 -0.21
CA ASP A 11 22.93 1.89 0.82
C ASP A 11 22.39 3.03 1.69
N ALA A 12 23.22 4.00 2.05
CA ALA A 12 22.83 5.16 2.84
C ALA A 12 21.84 6.10 2.13
N GLN A 13 21.96 6.26 0.81
CA GLN A 13 21.01 7.08 0.04
C GLN A 13 19.69 6.34 -0.18
N PHE A 14 19.73 5.03 -0.43
CA PHE A 14 18.52 4.21 -0.52
C PHE A 14 17.78 4.16 0.83
N GLU A 15 18.51 4.04 1.95
CA GLU A 15 17.90 4.10 3.28
C GLU A 15 17.22 5.44 3.53
N SER A 16 17.83 6.55 3.11
CA SER A 16 17.23 7.89 3.20
C SER A 16 15.95 8.02 2.38
N VAL A 17 15.90 7.47 1.16
CA VAL A 17 14.71 7.47 0.30
C VAL A 17 13.61 6.57 0.87
N ARG A 18 13.98 5.40 1.40
CA ARG A 18 13.06 4.49 2.07
C ARG A 18 12.44 5.15 3.30
N LYS A 19 13.27 5.76 4.15
CA LYS A 19 12.82 6.48 5.35
C LYS A 19 11.88 7.63 5.01
N MET A 20 12.18 8.38 3.94
CA MET A 20 11.28 9.43 3.47
C MET A 20 9.95 8.88 2.98
N THR A 21 9.96 7.76 2.25
CA THR A 21 8.74 7.08 1.78
C THR A 21 7.91 6.53 2.94
N ASP A 22 8.56 5.95 3.95
CA ASP A 22 7.90 5.43 5.15
C ASP A 22 7.24 6.56 5.96
N ILE A 23 7.89 7.72 6.07
CA ILE A 23 7.32 8.93 6.68
C ILE A 23 6.16 9.46 5.83
N PHE A 24 6.33 9.59 4.52
CA PHE A 24 5.29 10.13 3.65
C PHE A 24 4.05 9.22 3.62
N ARG A 25 4.24 7.90 3.63
CA ARG A 25 3.17 6.92 3.76
C ARG A 25 2.53 6.98 5.15
N GLY A 26 3.33 7.04 6.22
CA GLY A 26 2.83 7.17 7.59
C GLY A 26 2.05 8.45 7.83
N ASP A 27 2.53 9.58 7.30
CA ASP A 27 1.91 10.90 7.40
C ASP A 27 0.70 11.02 6.46
N ALA A 28 0.71 10.36 5.30
CA ALA A 28 -0.48 10.26 4.45
C ALA A 28 -1.56 9.42 5.13
N LEU A 29 -1.22 8.31 5.78
CA LEU A 29 -2.15 7.49 6.55
C LEU A 29 -2.64 8.22 7.81
N ARG A 30 -1.76 8.98 8.48
CA ARG A 30 -2.13 9.81 9.64
C ARG A 30 -2.97 11.01 9.24
N SER A 31 -2.67 11.66 8.13
CA SER A 31 -3.50 12.73 7.55
C SER A 31 -4.85 12.20 7.09
N LEU A 32 -4.88 11.01 6.49
CA LEU A 32 -6.13 10.34 6.12
C LEU A 32 -6.95 10.03 7.38
N ALA A 33 -6.34 9.45 8.41
CA ALA A 33 -7.00 9.21 9.70
C ALA A 33 -7.49 10.50 10.38
N ALA A 34 -6.73 11.59 10.27
CA ALA A 34 -7.11 12.90 10.81
C ALA A 34 -8.18 13.61 9.98
N ALA A 35 -8.25 13.35 8.68
CA ALA A 35 -9.25 13.88 7.76
C ALA A 35 -10.56 13.05 7.77
N MET A 36 -10.59 11.93 8.47
CA MET A 36 -11.77 11.08 8.61
C MET A 36 -12.56 11.45 9.88
N PRO A 37 -13.76 12.05 9.77
CA PRO A 37 -14.69 12.16 10.90
C PRO A 37 -15.22 10.75 11.24
N ALA A 38 -15.74 10.58 12.46
CA ALA A 38 -16.17 9.28 13.01
C ALA A 38 -17.17 8.52 12.11
N GLU A 39 -17.95 9.20 11.27
CA GLU A 39 -18.84 8.58 10.28
C GLU A 39 -18.12 7.89 9.11
N GLN A 40 -16.82 8.11 8.87
CA GLN A 40 -16.08 7.45 7.78
C GLN A 40 -15.29 6.21 8.23
N VAL A 41 -15.21 5.90 9.53
CA VAL A 41 -14.57 4.66 10.01
C VAL A 41 -15.30 3.43 9.47
N GLU A 42 -16.64 3.50 9.38
CA GLU A 42 -17.50 2.48 8.74
C GLU A 42 -17.15 2.28 7.25
N ARG A 43 -16.59 3.29 6.59
CA ARG A 43 -16.16 3.23 5.19
C ARG A 43 -14.80 2.54 5.02
N ILE A 44 -13.97 2.46 6.06
CA ILE A 44 -12.71 1.67 6.02
C ILE A 44 -13.03 0.18 5.94
N GLU A 45 -14.04 -0.30 6.69
CA GLU A 45 -14.46 -1.71 6.63
C GLU A 45 -15.06 -2.08 5.27
N VAL A 46 -15.85 -1.17 4.67
CA VAL A 46 -16.34 -1.34 3.30
C VAL A 46 -15.19 -1.35 2.29
N PHE A 47 -14.15 -0.53 2.52
CA PHE A 47 -12.95 -0.51 1.69
C PHE A 47 -12.10 -1.78 1.85
N ASP A 48 -11.94 -2.31 3.07
CA ASP A 48 -11.24 -3.58 3.34
C ASP A 48 -11.95 -4.77 2.68
N THR A 49 -13.28 -4.75 2.69
CA THR A 49 -14.10 -5.76 1.98
C THR A 49 -13.92 -5.68 0.47
N TYR A 50 -13.89 -4.46 -0.09
CA TYR A 50 -13.64 -4.23 -1.51
C TYR A 50 -12.21 -4.67 -1.92
N ASP A 51 -11.21 -4.34 -1.11
CA ASP A 51 -9.81 -4.72 -1.33
C ASP A 51 -9.62 -6.25 -1.32
N ARG A 52 -10.21 -6.95 -0.33
CA ARG A 52 -10.21 -8.42 -0.31
C ARG A 52 -10.91 -9.03 -1.52
N GLY A 53 -12.04 -8.47 -1.93
CA GLY A 53 -12.77 -8.92 -3.13
C GLY A 53 -11.95 -8.74 -4.41
N LEU A 54 -11.24 -7.61 -4.52
CA LEU A 54 -10.36 -7.32 -5.65
C LEU A 54 -9.13 -8.25 -5.68
N ILE A 55 -8.50 -8.48 -4.53
CA ILE A 55 -7.37 -9.42 -4.40
C ILE A 55 -7.80 -10.84 -4.78
N ALA A 56 -8.96 -11.31 -4.29
CA ALA A 56 -9.48 -12.63 -4.64
C ALA A 56 -9.80 -12.76 -6.14
N HIS A 57 -10.34 -11.71 -6.75
CA HIS A 57 -10.63 -11.68 -8.18
C HIS A 57 -9.34 -11.75 -9.01
N VAL A 58 -8.33 -10.96 -8.66
CA VAL A 58 -7.02 -10.95 -9.33
C VAL A 58 -6.29 -12.28 -9.13
N GLN A 59 -6.39 -12.90 -7.95
CA GLN A 59 -5.83 -14.24 -7.70
C GLN A 59 -6.55 -15.33 -8.50
N GLY A 60 -7.88 -15.26 -8.62
CA GLY A 60 -8.65 -16.17 -9.47
C GLY A 60 -8.31 -16.01 -10.96
N LEU A 61 -7.95 -14.80 -11.39
CA LEU A 61 -7.45 -14.51 -12.74
C LEU A 61 -5.99 -14.95 -12.96
N GLN A 62 -5.17 -15.06 -11.91
CA GLN A 62 -3.79 -15.55 -11.98
C GLN A 62 -3.66 -17.08 -11.88
N ALA A 63 -4.71 -17.81 -11.55
CA ALA A 63 -4.70 -19.26 -11.64
C ALA A 63 -4.49 -19.65 -13.12
N PRO A 64 -3.45 -20.43 -13.48
CA PRO A 64 -3.31 -20.90 -14.84
C PRO A 64 -4.53 -21.75 -15.15
N VAL A 65 -5.19 -21.48 -16.28
CA VAL A 65 -6.16 -22.42 -16.82
C VAL A 65 -5.39 -23.73 -17.01
N ALA A 66 -5.72 -24.74 -16.19
CA ALA A 66 -5.26 -26.08 -16.46
C ALA A 66 -6.00 -26.55 -17.72
N ASP A 67 -5.24 -27.17 -18.64
CA ASP A 67 -5.63 -27.71 -19.95
C ASP A 67 -7.09 -28.17 -20.10
#